data_AF-A0A8J6VUB8-F1
#
_entry.id   AF-A0A8J6VUB8-F1
#
_cell.length_a   1.000
_cell.length_b   1.000
_cell.length_c   1.000
_cell.angle_alpha   90.00
_cell.angle_beta   90.00
_cell.angle_gamma   90.00
#
_symmetry.space_group_name_H-M   'P 1'
#
loop_
_entity.id
_entity.type
_entity.pdbx_description
1 polymer ?
#
loop_
_entity_poly.entity_id
_entity_poly.type
_entity_poly.pdbx_seq_one_letter_code
_entity_poly.pdbx_strand_id
1 'polypeptide(L)'
;EATRRLVLDNYAHLQPERLLKIAIEQNVLTQIENLETYPVIRSKLHSRQLNLHAWMYEIETGQVFAYDAGLGQFTLLRQRSFPVPDPLITAISQ
;
A
#
# COMPACT_ATOMS: atom_id res chain seq x y z
N GLU A 1 16.65 3.38 -2.86
CA GLU A 1 17.65 2.30 -2.73
C GLU A 1 17.17 0.99 -2.11
N ALA A 2 16.65 0.95 -0.87
CA ALA A 2 16.41 -0.29 -0.14
C ALA A 2 15.42 -1.27 -0.82
N THR A 3 14.27 -0.79 -1.29
CA THR A 3 13.25 -1.63 -1.96
C THR A 3 13.77 -2.27 -3.24
N ARG A 4 14.48 -1.50 -4.08
CA ARG A 4 15.09 -2.02 -5.32
C ARG A 4 16.11 -3.12 -5.01
N ARG A 5 16.90 -2.96 -3.95
CA ARG A 5 17.95 -3.92 -3.57
C ARG A 5 17.36 -5.24 -3.05
N LEU A 6 16.34 -5.16 -2.18
CA LEU A 6 15.63 -6.33 -1.65
C LEU A 6 14.95 -7.16 -2.76
N VAL A 7 14.44 -6.49 -3.78
CA VAL A 7 13.80 -7.13 -4.95
C VAL A 7 14.84 -7.84 -5.83
N LEU A 8 15.97 -7.18 -6.12
CA LEU A 8 17.03 -7.76 -6.96
C LEU A 8 17.72 -8.95 -6.28
N ASP A 9 17.98 -8.87 -4.97
CA ASP A 9 18.72 -9.90 -4.23
C ASP A 9 17.90 -11.19 -4.05
N ASN A 10 16.57 -11.10 -4.00
CA ASN A 10 15.71 -12.26 -3.70
C ASN A 10 14.95 -12.84 -4.91
N TYR A 11 14.82 -12.11 -6.03
CA TYR A 11 13.86 -12.46 -7.07
C TYR A 11 14.36 -12.39 -8.52
N ALA A 12 15.68 -12.32 -8.75
CA ALA A 12 16.32 -12.15 -10.07
C ALA A 12 15.87 -13.11 -11.20
N HIS A 13 15.14 -14.19 -10.87
CA HIS A 13 14.64 -15.23 -11.76
C HIS A 13 13.15 -15.07 -12.15
N LEU A 14 12.47 -14.02 -11.68
CA LEU A 14 11.07 -13.74 -12.02
C LEU A 14 10.93 -12.82 -13.24
N GLN A 15 9.80 -12.94 -13.95
CA GLN A 15 9.47 -12.06 -15.07
C GLN A 15 9.45 -10.58 -14.62
N PRO A 16 9.92 -9.62 -15.45
CA PRO A 16 10.05 -8.21 -15.07
C PRO A 16 8.78 -7.59 -14.48
N GLU A 17 7.61 -7.97 -14.98
CA GLU A 17 6.31 -7.47 -14.53
C GLU A 17 5.99 -7.96 -13.12
N ARG A 18 6.35 -9.21 -12.81
CA ARG A 18 6.18 -9.77 -11.45
C ARG A 18 7.15 -9.12 -10.47
N LEU A 19 8.38 -8.86 -10.88
CA LEU A 19 9.37 -8.13 -10.09
C LEU A 19 8.89 -6.71 -9.77
N LEU A 20 8.36 -6.01 -10.77
CA LEU A 20 7.81 -4.68 -10.61
C LEU A 20 6.64 -4.68 -9.61
N LYS A 21 5.72 -5.64 -9.73
CA LYS A 21 4.59 -5.77 -8.80
C LYS A 21 5.07 -5.99 -7.36
N ILE A 22 6.01 -6.91 -7.13
CA ILE A 22 6.58 -7.14 -5.79
C ILE A 22 7.26 -5.85 -5.27
N ALA A 23 8.00 -5.14 -6.12
CA ALA A 23 8.66 -3.90 -5.72
C ALA A 23 7.66 -2.83 -5.29
N ILE A 24 6.52 -2.71 -5.98
CA ILE A 24 5.44 -1.77 -5.63
C ILE A 24 4.81 -2.18 -4.30
N GLU A 25 4.45 -3.46 -4.13
CA GLU A 25 3.87 -3.97 -2.88
C GLU A 25 4.79 -3.71 -1.69
N GLN A 26 6.08 -4.02 -1.83
CA GLN A 26 7.07 -3.78 -0.79
C GLN A 26 7.27 -2.29 -0.53
N ASN A 27 7.25 -1.44 -1.56
CA ASN A 27 7.35 0.00 -1.36
C ASN A 27 6.20 0.52 -0.51
N VAL A 28 4.96 0.12 -0.81
CA VAL A 28 3.78 0.55 -0.03
C VAL A 28 3.89 0.11 1.43
N LEU A 29 4.27 -1.15 1.68
CA LEU A 29 4.43 -1.66 3.05
C LEU A 29 5.54 -0.93 3.81
N THR A 30 6.71 -0.73 3.19
CA THR A 30 7.79 0.06 3.81
C THR A 30 7.33 1.49 4.13
N GLN A 31 6.50 2.10 3.30
CA GLN A 31 5.98 3.44 3.57
C GLN A 31 4.99 3.46 4.74
N ILE A 32 4.19 2.40 4.95
CA ILE A 32 3.37 2.26 6.15
C ILE A 32 4.26 2.14 7.39
N GLU A 33 5.26 1.27 7.37
CA GLU A 33 6.22 1.12 8.47
C GLU A 33 6.92 2.45 8.79
N ASN A 34 7.33 3.20 7.76
CA ASN A 34 7.91 4.53 7.92
C ASN A 34 6.93 5.50 8.59
N LEU A 35 5.64 5.51 8.21
CA LEU A 35 4.63 6.33 8.87
C LEU A 35 4.46 5.97 10.36
N GLU A 36 4.54 4.70 10.71
CA GLU A 36 4.47 4.26 12.11
C GLU A 36 5.66 4.72 12.95
N THR A 37 6.78 5.12 12.32
CA THR A 37 7.94 5.65 13.06
C THR A 37 7.65 7.01 13.73
N TYR A 38 6.74 7.82 13.16
CA TYR A 38 6.46 9.17 13.62
C TYR A 38 5.67 9.17 14.95
N PRO A 39 6.13 9.90 16.00
CA PRO A 39 5.49 9.89 17.31
C PRO A 39 3.99 10.24 17.31
N VAL A 40 3.58 11.20 16.48
CA VAL A 40 2.17 11.61 16.37
C VAL A 40 1.28 10.52 15.77
N ILE A 41 1.78 9.79 14.77
CA ILE A 41 1.05 8.69 14.13
C ILE A 41 0.94 7.53 15.11
N ARG A 42 2.06 7.13 15.73
CA ARG A 42 2.10 6.07 16.73
C ARG A 42 1.15 6.31 17.90
N SER A 43 1.13 7.54 18.43
CA SER A 43 0.23 7.94 19.51
C SER A 43 -1.25 7.77 19.11
N LYS A 44 -1.62 8.23 17.90
CA LYS A 44 -3.00 8.11 17.40
C LYS A 44 -3.41 6.68 17.04
N LEU A 45 -2.48 5.86 16.56
CA LEU A 45 -2.72 4.44 16.33
C LEU A 45 -3.00 3.72 17.67
N HIS A 46 -2.16 3.96 18.68
CA HIS A 46 -2.33 3.35 20.00
C HIS A 46 -3.65 3.77 20.68
N SER A 47 -4.07 5.03 20.50
CA SER A 47 -5.34 5.54 21.01
C SER A 47 -6.57 5.19 20.15
N ARG A 48 -6.40 4.40 19.07
CA ARG A 48 -7.46 4.03 18.11
C ARG A 48 -8.15 5.24 17.45
N GLN A 49 -7.44 6.36 17.32
CA GLN A 49 -7.92 7.58 16.66
C GLN A 49 -7.47 7.67 15.20
N LEU A 50 -6.66 6.73 14.75
CA LEU A 50 -6.14 6.64 13.39
C LEU A 50 -6.09 5.18 12.95
N ASN A 51 -6.44 4.93 11.70
CA ASN A 51 -6.17 3.67 11.01
C ASN A 51 -5.27 3.95 9.81
N LEU A 52 -4.30 3.08 9.55
CA LEU A 52 -3.51 3.10 8.33
C LEU A 52 -3.99 2.00 7.39
N HIS A 53 -4.11 2.33 6.12
CA HIS A 53 -4.51 1.40 5.06
C HIS A 53 -3.48 1.46 3.94
N ALA A 54 -3.12 0.29 3.41
CA ALA A 54 -2.14 0.14 2.33
C ALA A 54 -2.85 -0.28 1.05
N TRP A 55 -2.86 0.60 0.04
CA TRP A 55 -3.53 0.34 -1.23
C TRP A 55 -2.60 0.53 -2.43
N MET A 56 -2.92 -0.17 -3.51
CA MET A 56 -2.31 0.00 -4.82
C MET A 56 -3.41 0.25 -5.84
N TYR A 57 -3.21 1.23 -6.70
CA TYR A 57 -4.08 1.50 -7.84
C TYR A 57 -3.37 1.13 -9.13
N GLU A 58 -3.98 0.27 -9.91
CA GLU A 58 -3.47 -0.11 -11.22
C GLU A 58 -4.14 0.77 -12.28
N ILE A 59 -3.37 1.69 -12.86
CA ILE A 59 -3.88 2.72 -13.78
C ILE A 59 -4.51 2.10 -15.03
N GLU A 60 -3.91 1.04 -15.57
CA GLU A 60 -4.34 0.40 -16.81
C GLU A 60 -5.73 -0.25 -16.69
N THR A 61 -6.01 -0.88 -15.55
CA THR A 61 -7.24 -1.64 -15.32
C THR A 61 -8.26 -0.90 -14.44
N GLY A 62 -7.82 0.19 -13.80
CA GLY A 62 -8.60 0.91 -12.80
C GLY A 62 -8.84 0.10 -11.51
N GLN A 63 -8.12 -1.00 -11.31
CA GLN A 63 -8.28 -1.86 -10.15
C GLN A 63 -7.59 -1.28 -8.92
N VAL A 64 -8.19 -1.52 -7.76
CA VAL A 64 -7.64 -1.14 -6.47
C VAL A 64 -7.40 -2.41 -5.68
N PHE A 65 -6.19 -2.57 -5.17
CA PHE A 65 -5.81 -3.64 -4.28
C PHE A 65 -5.59 -3.10 -2.88
N ALA A 66 -6.05 -3.81 -1.87
CA ALA A 66 -5.83 -3.47 -0.47
C ALA A 66 -5.08 -4.58 0.25
N TYR A 67 -4.13 -4.19 1.09
CA TYR A 67 -3.42 -5.12 1.94
C TYR A 67 -4.37 -5.68 3.01
N ASP A 68 -4.52 -6.99 3.02
CA ASP A 68 -5.23 -7.72 4.05
C ASP A 68 -4.20 -8.24 5.05
N ALA A 69 -4.17 -7.66 6.25
CA ALA A 69 -3.24 -8.04 7.30
C ALA A 69 -3.47 -9.47 7.84
N GLY A 70 -4.70 -9.99 7.72
CA GLY A 70 -5.01 -11.38 8.11
C GLY A 70 -4.48 -12.40 7.11
N LEU A 71 -4.41 -12.02 5.82
CA LEU A 71 -3.88 -12.87 4.75
C LEU A 71 -2.42 -12.60 4.41
N GLY A 72 -1.85 -11.48 4.87
CA GLY A 72 -0.48 -11.07 4.57
C GLY A 72 -0.23 -10.73 3.10
N GLN A 73 -1.26 -10.29 2.37
CA GLN A 73 -1.17 -10.03 0.92
C GLN A 73 -2.13 -8.95 0.46
N PHE A 74 -1.83 -8.36 -0.70
CA PHE A 74 -2.74 -7.44 -1.38
C PHE A 74 -3.86 -8.21 -2.08
N THR A 75 -5.10 -7.81 -1.83
CA THR A 75 -6.31 -8.43 -2.38
C THR A 75 -7.14 -7.41 -3.15
N LEU A 76 -7.84 -7.85 -4.19
CA LEU A 76 -8.67 -6.95 -5.00
C LEU A 76 -9.84 -6.40 -4.17
N LEU A 77 -9.97 -5.08 -4.12
CA LEU A 77 -11.04 -4.39 -3.40
C LEU A 77 -12.34 -4.44 -4.24
N ARG A 78 -13.14 -5.50 -4.03
CA ARG A 78 -14.37 -5.75 -4.81
C ARG A 78 -15.58 -4.90 -4.39
N GLN A 79 -15.68 -4.54 -3.11
CA GLN A 79 -16.74 -3.67 -2.60
C GLN A 79 -16.16 -2.30 -2.28
N ARG A 80 -16.66 -1.26 -2.97
CA ARG A 80 -16.21 0.14 -2.87
C ARG A 80 -16.72 0.85 -1.60
N SER A 81 -16.89 0.16 -0.47
CA SER A 81 -16.94 0.88 0.81
C SER A 81 -15.50 1.27 1.15
N PHE A 82 -14.99 2.24 0.40
CA PHE A 82 -13.68 2.83 0.61
C PHE A 82 -13.65 3.41 2.03
N PRO A 83 -12.81 2.91 2.96
CA PRO A 83 -12.73 3.47 4.30
C PRO A 83 -12.06 4.85 4.32
N VAL A 84 -11.52 5.29 3.17
CA VAL A 84 -10.97 6.62 2.94
C VAL A 84 -11.64 7.17 1.67
N PRO A 85 -12.25 8.37 1.69
CA PRO A 85 -12.84 8.98 0.51
C PRO A 85 -11.85 8.98 -0.67
N ASP A 86 -12.36 8.74 -1.88
CA ASP A 86 -11.53 8.71 -3.08
C ASP A 86 -10.69 10.00 -3.16
N PRO A 87 -9.35 9.89 -3.09
CA PRO A 87 -8.46 11.05 -3.03
C PRO A 87 -8.51 11.87 -4.32
N LEU A 88 -8.88 11.27 -5.46
CA LEU A 88 -9.04 11.96 -6.73
C LEU A 88 -10.40 12.68 -6.81
N ILE A 89 -11.46 12.13 -6.20
CA ILE A 89 -12.77 12.81 -6.11
C ILE A 89 -12.71 13.97 -5.12
N THR A 90 -11.98 13.82 -4.01
CA THR A 90 -11.88 14.85 -2.96
C THR A 90 -11.14 16.10 -3.44
N ALA A 91 -10.16 15.96 -4.34
CA ALA A 91 -9.36 17.08 -4.84
C ALA A 91 -10.07 17.96 -5.88
N ILE A 92 -11.14 17.48 -6.52
CA ILE A 92 -11.85 18.19 -7.60
C ILE A 92 -13.02 19.05 -7.05
N SER A 93 -13.31 18.96 -5.75
CA SER A 93 -14.45 19.64 -5.11
C SER A 93 -14.08 20.92 -4.33
N GLN A 94 -12.97 21.60 -4.65
CA GLN A 94 -12.61 22.91 -4.08
C GLN A 94 -12.46 23.98 -5.15
#